data_AF-A0A352UDB1-F1
#
_entry.id   AF-A0A352UDB1-F1
#
_cell.length_a   1.000
_cell.length_b   1.000
_cell.length_c   1.000
_cell.angle_alpha   90.00
_cell.angle_beta   90.00
_cell.angle_gamma   90.00
#
_symmetry.space_group_name_H-M   'P 1'
#
loop_
_entity.id
_entity.type
_entity.pdbx_description
1 polymer ?
#
loop_
_entity_poly.entity_id
_entity_poly.type
_entity_poly.pdbx_seq_one_letter_code
_entity_poly.pdbx_strand_id
1 'polypeptide(L)'
;MTREDITLRITLGEMSVEDSFWVTTSIDTTVTVHDLLSSVFPVSDDAANAVEKSLDIRANPDLPDMYQELQNVISQWRGEDSQLEFKTAAGTDVLPGDPVSRHITTFNSQENTVHIVLEQQLDALVAYQRNGGNRDDFIQWMQGSVLIYFLDKHHYPLPAEPAEHTADWRLLPIADELEILSFIGPSRTEDTFEITSKGRGFIGNMIAETESYIRRFDVFSDILPGRGLQPTVFGNGQGLDLRVQIFENQGIDPFRAVFLLRMYDGTLDRCTDSWRVDIHEPQFFNRLLEPVLDHNRVDDDDLDWVIDQGLEHIQKTADNPRSPTRSRPLRSQRLTD
;
A
#
# COMPACT_ATOMS: atom_id res chain seq x y z
N MET A 1 37.17 6.33 23.40
CA MET A 1 36.34 5.34 22.70
C MET A 1 36.84 5.28 21.28
N THR A 2 37.22 4.09 20.80
CA THR A 2 37.78 3.88 19.46
C THR A 2 36.63 3.67 18.48
N ARG A 3 36.50 4.57 17.51
CA ARG A 3 35.60 4.36 16.38
C ARG A 3 36.21 3.32 15.46
N GLU A 4 35.37 2.40 14.99
CA GLU A 4 35.73 1.40 13.98
C GLU A 4 34.93 1.67 12.72
N ASP A 5 35.56 1.43 11.58
CA ASP A 5 34.87 1.49 10.30
C ASP A 5 34.07 0.20 10.13
N ILE A 6 32.75 0.36 10.01
CA ILE A 6 31.82 -0.73 9.78
C ILE A 6 31.06 -0.48 8.48
N THR A 7 30.77 -1.55 7.77
CA THR A 7 29.85 -1.51 6.62
C THR A 7 28.46 -1.91 7.11
N LEU A 8 27.52 -0.97 7.07
CA LEU A 8 26.10 -1.29 7.22
C LEU A 8 25.60 -1.79 5.87
N ARG A 9 24.96 -2.95 5.87
CA ARG A 9 24.29 -3.53 4.70
C ARG A 9 22.81 -3.74 5.01
N ILE A 10 21.95 -3.36 4.07
CA ILE A 10 20.50 -3.47 4.21
C ILE A 10 19.87 -4.15 2.99
N THR A 11 19.00 -5.13 3.26
CA THR A 11 18.12 -5.76 2.26
C THR A 11 16.66 -5.64 2.72
N LEU A 12 15.71 -5.59 1.78
CA LEU A 12 14.28 -5.62 2.09
C LEU A 12 13.73 -7.03 1.83
N GLY A 13 13.14 -7.67 2.85
CA GLY A 13 12.57 -9.01 2.77
C GLY A 13 13.52 -10.04 2.13
N GLU A 14 13.04 -10.73 1.09
CA GLU A 14 13.74 -11.81 0.37
C GLU A 14 14.70 -11.30 -0.72
N MET A 15 15.05 -10.02 -0.71
CA MET A 15 15.98 -9.43 -1.68
C MET A 15 17.36 -10.09 -1.60
N SER A 16 17.99 -10.28 -2.76
CA SER A 16 19.33 -10.86 -2.82
C SER A 16 20.36 -9.93 -2.17
N VAL A 17 21.42 -10.51 -1.61
CA VAL A 17 22.52 -9.74 -1.00
C VAL A 17 23.28 -8.90 -2.05
N GLU A 18 23.24 -9.30 -3.32
CA GLU A 18 23.88 -8.57 -4.41
C GLU A 18 23.16 -7.23 -4.69
N ASP A 19 21.86 -7.19 -4.45
CA ASP A 19 21.01 -6.00 -4.60
C ASP A 19 20.91 -5.18 -3.29
N SER A 20 21.77 -5.47 -2.31
CA SER A 20 21.71 -4.80 -1.01
C SER A 20 22.25 -3.37 -1.06
N PHE A 21 21.62 -2.47 -0.32
CA PHE A 21 22.21 -1.18 -0.01
C PHE A 21 23.38 -1.38 0.94
N TRP A 22 24.44 -0.60 0.77
CA TRP A 22 25.54 -0.60 1.72
C TRP A 22 26.20 0.77 1.84
N VAL A 23 26.69 1.06 3.04
CA VAL A 23 27.45 2.27 3.34
C VAL A 23 28.46 1.98 4.44
N THR A 24 29.66 2.53 4.30
CA THR A 24 30.70 2.44 5.33
C THR A 24 30.66 3.67 6.21
N THR A 25 30.57 3.45 7.52
CA THR A 25 30.51 4.53 8.52
C THR A 25 31.46 4.23 9.68
N SER A 26 31.99 5.28 10.29
CA SER A 26 32.91 5.19 11.41
C SER A 26 32.17 5.43 12.72
N ILE A 27 31.92 4.37 13.49
CA ILE A 27 31.05 4.41 14.68
C ILE A 27 31.69 3.75 15.88
N ASP A 28 31.20 4.08 17.07
CA ASP A 28 31.50 3.32 18.29
C ASP A 28 30.61 2.08 18.31
N THR A 29 31.18 0.88 18.34
CA THR A 29 30.43 -0.39 18.25
C THR A 29 29.58 -0.69 19.48
N THR A 30 29.69 0.13 20.53
CA THR A 30 28.83 0.05 21.73
C THR A 30 27.49 0.79 21.57
N VAL A 31 27.33 1.63 20.54
CA VAL A 31 26.04 2.29 20.27
C VAL A 31 24.99 1.26 19.86
N THR A 32 23.72 1.67 19.95
CA THR A 32 22.61 0.79 19.57
C THR A 32 22.43 0.71 18.05
N VAL A 33 21.77 -0.34 17.57
CA VAL A 33 21.35 -0.45 16.16
C VAL A 33 20.48 0.76 15.76
N HIS A 34 19.61 1.23 16.66
CA HIS A 34 18.83 2.44 16.46
C HIS A 34 19.70 3.67 16.21
N ASP A 35 20.77 3.86 16.98
CA ASP A 35 21.69 5.00 16.83
C ASP A 35 22.49 4.90 15.53
N LEU A 36 22.90 3.70 15.13
CA LEU A 36 23.52 3.44 13.83
C LEU A 36 22.58 3.84 12.69
N LEU A 37 21.34 3.35 12.70
CA LEU A 37 20.33 3.71 11.69
C LEU A 37 20.02 5.20 11.70
N SER A 38 20.02 5.86 12.86
CA SER A 38 19.82 7.31 12.97
C SER A 38 20.99 8.13 12.43
N SER A 39 22.20 7.58 12.47
CA SER A 39 23.37 8.21 11.88
C SER A 39 23.42 8.10 10.36
N VAL A 40 22.95 6.96 9.82
CA VAL A 40 22.95 6.69 8.37
C VAL A 40 21.72 7.29 7.71
N PHE A 41 20.54 7.19 8.33
CA PHE A 41 19.29 7.75 7.84
C PHE A 41 18.81 8.85 8.79
N PRO A 42 19.45 10.03 8.78
CA PRO A 42 19.06 11.14 9.64
C PRO A 42 17.72 11.75 9.22
N VAL A 43 17.06 12.43 10.16
CA VAL A 43 15.79 13.14 9.91
C VAL A 43 16.01 14.48 9.21
N SER A 44 17.22 15.06 9.29
CA SER A 44 17.55 16.35 8.67
C SER A 44 18.00 16.17 7.24
N ASP A 45 17.38 16.90 6.31
CA ASP A 45 17.74 16.90 4.88
C ASP A 45 19.22 17.24 4.65
N ASP A 46 19.78 18.21 5.38
CA ASP A 46 21.19 18.57 5.27
C ASP A 46 22.11 17.41 5.66
N ALA A 47 21.74 16.68 6.72
CA ALA A 47 22.50 15.52 7.17
C ALA A 47 22.33 14.33 6.21
N ALA A 48 21.13 14.14 5.66
CA ALA A 48 20.83 13.10 4.68
C ALA A 48 21.63 13.31 3.39
N ASN A 49 21.63 14.54 2.88
CA ASN A 49 22.44 14.96 1.73
C ASN A 49 23.94 14.75 1.96
N ALA A 50 24.41 14.85 3.20
CA ALA A 50 25.81 14.58 3.54
C ALA A 50 26.15 13.09 3.48
N VAL A 51 25.23 12.21 3.92
CA VAL A 51 25.38 10.76 3.81
C VAL A 51 25.33 10.33 2.35
N GLU A 52 24.34 10.80 1.58
CA GLU A 52 24.20 10.48 0.16
C GLU A 52 25.46 10.82 -0.65
N LYS A 53 26.07 11.98 -0.37
CA LYS A 53 27.35 12.39 -1.01
C LYS A 53 28.56 11.53 -0.62
N SER A 54 28.45 10.74 0.44
CA SER A 54 29.51 9.84 0.89
C SER A 54 29.41 8.43 0.28
N LEU A 55 28.32 8.13 -0.44
CA LEU A 55 28.12 6.85 -1.11
C LEU A 55 29.13 6.62 -2.24
N ASP A 56 29.59 5.39 -2.40
CA ASP A 56 30.53 5.00 -3.46
C ASP A 56 29.80 4.71 -4.77
N ILE A 57 29.36 5.78 -5.43
CA ILE A 57 28.63 5.73 -6.72
C ILE A 57 29.47 5.08 -7.83
N ARG A 58 30.80 5.00 -7.67
CA ARG A 58 31.65 4.31 -8.66
C ARG A 58 31.54 2.80 -8.54
N ALA A 59 31.39 2.29 -7.32
CA ALA A 59 31.23 0.86 -7.06
C ALA A 59 29.81 0.40 -7.39
N ASN A 60 28.80 1.20 -7.02
CA ASN A 60 27.41 0.95 -7.38
C ASN A 60 26.68 2.28 -7.67
N PRO A 61 26.39 2.58 -8.95
CA PRO A 61 25.68 3.79 -9.36
C PRO A 61 24.27 3.97 -8.78
N ASP A 62 23.62 2.87 -8.36
CA ASP A 62 22.23 2.87 -7.90
C ASP A 62 22.11 3.17 -6.39
N LEU A 63 23.23 3.26 -5.66
CA LEU A 63 23.23 3.52 -4.21
C LEU A 63 22.45 4.79 -3.79
N PRO A 64 22.50 5.93 -4.51
CA PRO A 64 21.71 7.10 -4.16
C PRO A 64 20.20 6.84 -4.20
N ASP A 65 19.73 6.18 -5.25
CA ASP A 65 18.30 5.85 -5.42
C ASP A 65 17.86 4.87 -4.32
N MET A 66 18.67 3.84 -4.05
CA MET A 66 18.42 2.88 -2.96
C MET A 66 18.42 3.55 -1.58
N TYR A 67 19.31 4.52 -1.36
CA TYR A 67 19.39 5.29 -0.12
C TYR A 67 18.12 6.11 0.10
N GLN A 68 17.61 6.77 -0.95
CA GLN A 68 16.38 7.56 -0.88
C GLN A 68 15.17 6.68 -0.54
N GLU A 69 15.05 5.51 -1.15
CA GLU A 69 13.98 4.55 -0.84
C GLU A 69 14.06 4.04 0.61
N LEU A 70 15.26 3.66 1.07
CA LEU A 70 15.45 3.24 2.46
C LEU A 70 15.20 4.37 3.45
N GLN A 71 15.53 5.61 3.09
CA GLN A 71 15.21 6.77 3.90
C GLN A 71 13.68 6.96 4.03
N ASN A 72 12.91 6.70 2.98
CA ASN A 72 11.45 6.70 3.03
C ASN A 72 10.93 5.59 3.97
N VAL A 73 11.42 4.35 3.82
CA VAL A 73 11.06 3.20 4.67
C VAL A 73 11.30 3.50 6.16
N ILE A 74 12.51 4.00 6.49
CA ILE A 74 12.86 4.33 7.89
C ILE A 74 12.04 5.51 8.41
N SER A 75 11.71 6.49 7.56
CA SER A 75 10.88 7.63 7.95
C SER A 75 9.43 7.21 8.22
N GLN A 76 8.87 6.32 7.39
CA GLN A 76 7.54 5.74 7.61
C GLN A 76 7.48 4.94 8.93
N TRP A 77 8.53 4.16 9.23
CA TRP A 77 8.63 3.46 10.51
C TRP A 77 8.67 4.42 11.71
N ARG A 78 9.48 5.49 11.64
CA ARG A 78 9.54 6.52 12.69
C ARG A 78 8.24 7.32 12.84
N GLY A 79 7.50 7.46 11.74
CA GLY A 79 6.20 8.15 11.69
C GLY A 79 5.01 7.29 12.11
N GLU A 80 5.24 6.03 12.51
CA GLU A 80 4.22 5.03 12.85
C GLU A 80 3.30 4.63 11.67
N ASP A 81 3.68 4.97 10.43
CA ASP A 81 2.98 4.57 9.20
C ASP A 81 3.32 3.14 8.77
N SER A 82 4.33 2.54 9.41
CA SER A 82 4.71 1.16 9.16
C SER A 82 5.30 0.52 10.40
N GLN A 83 5.14 -0.80 10.49
CA GLN A 83 5.93 -1.66 11.36
C GLN A 83 7.16 -2.14 10.59
N LEU A 84 8.30 -2.20 11.26
CA LEU A 84 9.56 -2.65 10.69
C LEU A 84 10.15 -3.72 11.60
N GLU A 85 10.24 -4.95 11.08
CA GLU A 85 11.01 -6.01 11.72
C GLU A 85 12.45 -5.95 11.21
N PHE A 86 13.40 -6.09 12.13
CA PHE A 86 14.83 -6.11 11.82
C PHE A 86 15.34 -7.52 12.06
N LYS A 87 15.94 -8.13 11.05
CA LYS A 87 16.50 -9.47 11.11
C LYS A 87 17.96 -9.45 10.66
N THR A 88 18.73 -10.44 11.11
CA THR A 88 20.05 -10.74 10.54
C THR A 88 19.87 -11.48 9.21
N ALA A 89 20.93 -11.60 8.41
CA ALA A 89 20.93 -12.43 7.21
C ALA A 89 20.55 -13.91 7.45
N ALA A 90 20.69 -14.39 8.69
CA ALA A 90 20.31 -15.74 9.10
C ALA A 90 18.84 -15.86 9.55
N GLY A 91 18.08 -14.77 9.52
CA GLY A 91 16.68 -14.71 9.95
C GLY A 91 16.48 -14.54 11.47
N THR A 92 17.54 -14.30 12.24
CA THR A 92 17.43 -14.02 13.68
C THR A 92 17.02 -12.57 13.91
N ASP A 93 16.06 -12.33 14.81
CA ASP A 93 15.62 -10.97 15.18
C ASP A 93 16.76 -10.11 15.72
N VAL A 94 16.76 -8.84 15.29
CA VAL A 94 17.64 -7.78 15.73
C VAL A 94 16.79 -6.77 16.49
N LEU A 95 17.10 -6.50 17.75
CA LEU A 95 16.39 -5.47 18.48
C LEU A 95 17.07 -4.12 18.22
N PRO A 96 16.31 -3.03 17.92
CA PRO A 96 16.92 -1.71 17.74
C PRO A 96 17.77 -1.23 18.92
N GLY A 97 17.46 -1.71 20.13
CA GLY A 97 18.23 -1.43 21.35
C GLY A 97 19.48 -2.31 21.55
N ASP A 98 19.72 -3.31 20.70
CA ASP A 98 20.95 -4.12 20.78
C ASP A 98 22.18 -3.26 20.45
N PRO A 99 23.33 -3.50 21.10
CA PRO A 99 24.57 -2.88 20.70
C PRO A 99 25.01 -3.42 19.32
N VAL A 100 25.53 -2.53 18.48
CA VAL A 100 26.00 -2.87 17.12
C VAL A 100 27.01 -4.02 17.13
N SER A 101 27.94 -4.02 18.11
CA SER A 101 28.95 -5.07 18.31
C SER A 101 28.39 -6.49 18.36
N ARG A 102 27.12 -6.70 18.75
CA ARG A 102 26.47 -8.01 18.80
C ARG A 102 26.20 -8.58 17.40
N HIS A 103 26.05 -7.71 16.42
CA HIS A 103 25.58 -8.04 15.07
C HIS A 103 26.67 -7.88 14.01
N ILE A 104 27.90 -7.56 14.43
CA ILE A 104 29.05 -7.51 13.53
C ILE A 104 29.40 -8.93 13.09
N THR A 105 29.44 -9.11 11.78
CA THR A 105 29.93 -10.29 11.09
C THR A 105 31.11 -9.91 10.22
N THR A 106 31.96 -10.87 9.87
CA THR A 106 33.06 -10.64 8.92
C THR A 106 32.61 -11.05 7.54
N PHE A 107 32.37 -10.06 6.66
CA PHE A 107 32.04 -10.32 5.25
C PHE A 107 33.33 -10.39 4.43
N ASN A 108 33.43 -11.34 3.51
CA ASN A 108 34.62 -11.58 2.67
C ASN A 108 35.97 -11.66 3.41
N SER A 109 35.95 -12.02 4.71
CA SER A 109 37.12 -12.20 5.58
C SER A 109 37.98 -10.96 5.85
N GLN A 110 37.51 -9.74 5.55
CA GLN A 110 38.28 -8.50 5.78
C GLN A 110 37.46 -7.30 6.29
N GLU A 111 36.13 -7.31 6.16
CA GLU A 111 35.30 -6.16 6.52
C GLU A 111 34.34 -6.49 7.67
N ASN A 112 34.30 -5.61 8.67
CA ASN A 112 33.31 -5.66 9.73
C ASN A 112 31.98 -5.17 9.16
N THR A 113 31.01 -6.09 9.05
CA THR A 113 29.72 -5.83 8.40
C THR A 113 28.58 -6.11 9.36
N VAL A 114 27.63 -5.19 9.40
CA VAL A 114 26.34 -5.38 10.05
C VAL A 114 25.31 -5.49 8.95
N HIS A 115 24.76 -6.68 8.74
CA HIS A 115 23.74 -6.92 7.72
C HIS A 115 22.38 -7.04 8.40
N ILE A 116 21.50 -6.08 8.08
CA ILE A 116 20.12 -6.00 8.55
C ILE A 116 19.19 -6.29 7.37
N VAL A 117 18.31 -7.27 7.53
CA VAL A 117 17.15 -7.50 6.67
C VAL A 117 15.97 -6.76 7.29
N LEU A 118 15.33 -5.90 6.52
CA LEU A 118 14.14 -5.17 6.93
C LEU A 118 12.90 -5.84 6.34
N GLU A 119 11.93 -6.15 7.18
CA GLU A 119 10.59 -6.55 6.74
C GLU A 119 9.61 -5.46 7.14
N GLN A 120 9.09 -4.73 6.15
CA GLN A 120 8.17 -3.63 6.35
C GLN A 120 6.72 -4.11 6.21
N GLN A 121 5.86 -3.64 7.10
CA GLN A 121 4.42 -3.79 6.99
C GLN A 121 3.77 -2.40 7.14
N LEU A 122 3.15 -1.91 6.08
CA LEU A 122 2.49 -0.60 6.08
C LEU A 122 1.18 -0.64 6.89
N ASP A 123 0.94 0.40 7.70
CA ASP A 123 -0.24 0.54 8.56
C ASP A 123 -1.15 1.67 8.07
N ALA A 124 -1.85 1.40 6.96
CA ALA A 124 -2.76 2.35 6.34
C ALA A 124 -3.90 2.80 7.29
N LEU A 125 -4.34 1.93 8.22
CA LEU A 125 -5.37 2.27 9.20
C LEU A 125 -4.87 3.28 10.24
N VAL A 126 -3.61 3.18 10.68
CA VAL A 126 -2.99 4.20 11.55
C VAL A 126 -2.84 5.52 10.79
N ALA A 127 -2.37 5.48 9.54
CA ALA A 127 -2.27 6.68 8.71
C ALA A 127 -3.64 7.35 8.48
N TYR A 128 -4.69 6.57 8.23
CA TYR A 128 -6.07 7.07 8.11
C TYR A 128 -6.53 7.81 9.37
N GLN A 129 -6.25 7.23 10.55
CA GLN A 129 -6.58 7.84 11.83
C GLN A 129 -5.81 9.16 12.06
N ARG A 130 -4.52 9.18 11.72
CA ARG A 130 -3.67 10.39 11.82
C ARG A 130 -4.18 11.52 10.92
N ASN A 131 -4.75 11.17 9.77
CA ASN A 131 -5.37 12.12 8.84
C ASN A 131 -6.78 12.57 9.28
N GLY A 132 -7.19 12.25 10.50
CA GLY A 132 -8.47 12.67 11.10
C GLY A 132 -9.63 11.71 10.86
N GLY A 133 -9.38 10.56 10.24
CA GLY A 133 -10.38 9.52 10.04
C GLY A 133 -10.75 8.78 11.33
N ASN A 134 -11.97 8.24 11.40
CA ASN A 134 -12.35 7.31 12.47
C ASN A 134 -12.03 5.88 12.04
N ARG A 135 -10.94 5.32 12.58
CA ARG A 135 -10.45 3.98 12.25
C ARG A 135 -11.52 2.90 12.44
N ASP A 136 -12.25 2.92 13.55
CA ASP A 136 -13.19 1.85 13.90
C ASP A 136 -14.40 1.88 12.96
N ASP A 137 -14.97 3.06 12.71
CA ASP A 137 -16.08 3.24 11.77
C ASP A 137 -15.67 2.82 10.35
N PHE A 138 -14.44 3.13 9.93
CA PHE A 138 -13.96 2.78 8.61
C PHE A 138 -13.73 1.28 8.45
N ILE A 139 -13.17 0.61 9.46
CA ILE A 139 -13.07 -0.86 9.49
C ILE A 139 -14.46 -1.49 9.42
N GLN A 140 -15.42 -1.02 10.23
CA GLN A 140 -16.78 -1.54 10.22
C GLN A 140 -17.45 -1.37 8.84
N TRP A 141 -17.27 -0.21 8.21
CA TRP A 141 -17.76 0.03 6.85
C TRP A 141 -17.10 -0.89 5.82
N MET A 142 -15.78 -1.10 5.89
CA MET A 142 -15.07 -2.02 4.99
C MET A 142 -15.48 -3.47 5.21
N GLN A 143 -15.65 -3.91 6.46
CA GLN A 143 -16.17 -5.25 6.79
C GLN A 143 -17.56 -5.47 6.20
N GLY A 144 -18.49 -4.54 6.41
CA GLY A 144 -19.81 -4.62 5.82
C GLY A 144 -19.78 -4.67 4.29
N SER A 145 -18.89 -3.88 3.68
CA SER A 145 -18.71 -3.83 2.22
C SER A 145 -18.12 -5.12 1.65
N VAL A 146 -17.16 -5.74 2.34
CA VAL A 146 -16.60 -7.04 1.94
C VAL A 146 -17.64 -8.15 2.11
N LEU A 147 -18.37 -8.18 3.22
CA LEU A 147 -19.42 -9.19 3.41
C LEU A 147 -20.48 -9.08 2.32
N ILE A 148 -21.02 -7.87 2.06
CA ILE A 148 -22.05 -7.69 1.04
C ILE A 148 -21.53 -7.99 -0.37
N TYR A 149 -20.25 -7.74 -0.64
CA TYR A 149 -19.59 -8.13 -1.89
C TYR A 149 -19.62 -9.66 -2.10
N PHE A 150 -19.31 -10.45 -1.08
CA PHE A 150 -19.35 -11.91 -1.19
C PHE A 150 -20.78 -12.47 -1.24
N LEU A 151 -21.74 -11.85 -0.54
CA LEU A 151 -23.15 -12.19 -0.66
C LEU A 151 -23.68 -11.92 -2.08
N ASP A 152 -23.29 -10.80 -2.70
CA ASP A 152 -23.80 -10.37 -4.00
C ASP A 152 -23.06 -11.05 -5.17
N LYS A 153 -21.75 -10.86 -5.27
CA LYS A 153 -20.96 -11.31 -6.42
C LYS A 153 -20.76 -12.82 -6.43
N HIS A 154 -20.48 -13.39 -5.26
CA HIS A 154 -20.16 -14.81 -5.10
C HIS A 154 -21.36 -15.65 -4.64
N HIS A 155 -22.54 -15.03 -4.45
CA HIS A 155 -23.75 -15.68 -3.98
C HIS A 155 -23.50 -16.52 -2.70
N TYR A 156 -22.65 -16.00 -1.80
CA TYR A 156 -22.28 -16.71 -0.60
C TYR A 156 -23.51 -16.96 0.29
N PRO A 157 -23.88 -18.22 0.58
CA PRO A 157 -25.11 -18.52 1.33
C PRO A 157 -24.83 -18.46 2.84
N LEU A 158 -24.69 -17.25 3.40
CA LEU A 158 -24.47 -17.07 4.84
C LEU A 158 -25.69 -17.57 5.62
N PRO A 159 -25.56 -18.60 6.49
CA PRO A 159 -26.67 -19.09 7.30
C PRO A 159 -27.15 -18.04 8.31
N ALA A 160 -28.45 -18.01 8.61
CA ALA A 160 -28.99 -17.16 9.66
C ALA A 160 -28.60 -17.67 11.06
N GLU A 161 -28.54 -19.00 11.24
CA GLU A 161 -28.13 -19.66 12.48
C GLU A 161 -26.94 -20.63 12.24
N PRO A 162 -25.73 -20.11 11.97
CA PRO A 162 -24.54 -20.94 11.79
C PRO A 162 -24.10 -21.60 13.10
N ALA A 163 -23.46 -22.76 13.00
CA ALA A 163 -22.91 -23.45 14.17
C ALA A 163 -21.87 -22.60 14.90
N GLU A 164 -21.92 -22.57 16.23
CA GLU A 164 -21.03 -21.76 17.06
C GLU A 164 -19.55 -22.01 16.75
N HIS A 165 -18.75 -20.94 16.86
CA HIS A 165 -17.30 -20.93 16.65
C HIS A 165 -16.83 -21.32 15.24
N THR A 166 -17.73 -21.42 14.26
CA THR A 166 -17.37 -21.52 12.84
C THR A 166 -16.98 -20.16 12.26
N ALA A 167 -16.39 -20.15 11.05
CA ALA A 167 -16.12 -18.91 10.33
C ALA A 167 -17.41 -18.11 10.06
N ASP A 168 -18.51 -18.80 9.74
CA ASP A 168 -19.80 -18.16 9.48
C ASP A 168 -20.41 -17.53 10.73
N TRP A 169 -20.25 -18.21 11.88
CA TRP A 169 -20.67 -17.65 13.17
C TRP A 169 -19.93 -16.35 13.51
N ARG A 170 -18.66 -16.22 13.13
CA ARG A 170 -17.90 -14.99 13.35
C ARG A 170 -18.35 -13.84 12.44
N LEU A 171 -19.03 -14.12 11.33
CA LEU A 171 -19.59 -13.09 10.44
C LEU A 171 -20.87 -12.46 11.00
N LEU A 172 -21.56 -13.11 11.95
CA LEU A 172 -22.84 -12.63 12.48
C LEU A 172 -22.79 -11.19 13.02
N PRO A 173 -21.80 -10.74 13.81
CA PRO A 173 -21.74 -9.34 14.24
C PRO A 173 -21.70 -8.32 13.08
N ILE A 174 -21.08 -8.69 11.95
CA ILE A 174 -21.06 -7.84 10.75
C ILE A 174 -22.42 -7.92 10.04
N ALA A 175 -23.01 -9.11 9.94
CA ALA A 175 -24.32 -9.33 9.35
C ALA A 175 -25.44 -8.62 10.13
N ASP A 176 -25.42 -8.67 11.46
CA ASP A 176 -26.36 -8.00 12.36
C ASP A 176 -26.37 -6.48 12.11
N GLU A 177 -25.20 -5.87 11.94
CA GLU A 177 -25.10 -4.44 11.59
C GLU A 177 -25.73 -4.17 10.22
N LEU A 178 -25.44 -5.00 9.21
CA LEU A 178 -26.04 -4.86 7.89
C LEU A 178 -27.56 -5.07 7.92
N GLU A 179 -28.07 -5.95 8.77
CA GLU A 179 -29.49 -6.17 8.98
C GLU A 179 -30.16 -4.99 9.69
N ILE A 180 -29.53 -4.43 10.73
CA ILE A 180 -29.98 -3.19 11.41
C ILE A 180 -30.09 -2.04 10.39
N LEU A 181 -29.11 -1.93 9.50
CA LEU A 181 -29.11 -0.97 8.39
C LEU A 181 -30.08 -1.36 7.26
N SER A 182 -30.74 -2.51 7.36
CA SER A 182 -31.66 -3.10 6.37
C SER A 182 -31.03 -3.34 5.01
N PHE A 183 -29.71 -3.53 4.93
CA PHE A 183 -29.01 -3.91 3.71
C PHE A 183 -29.16 -5.40 3.41
N ILE A 184 -29.23 -6.23 4.44
CA ILE A 184 -29.59 -7.65 4.34
C ILE A 184 -30.80 -7.95 5.23
N GLY A 185 -31.37 -9.15 5.08
CA GLY A 185 -32.44 -9.67 5.92
C GLY A 185 -32.62 -11.17 5.70
N PRO A 186 -33.58 -11.82 6.38
CA PRO A 186 -33.80 -13.26 6.24
C PRO A 186 -34.32 -13.60 4.84
N SER A 187 -33.74 -14.64 4.24
CA SER A 187 -34.20 -15.23 2.99
C SER A 187 -35.61 -15.78 3.14
N ARG A 188 -36.41 -15.66 2.08
CA ARG A 188 -37.77 -16.21 2.06
C ARG A 188 -37.82 -17.71 1.78
N THR A 189 -36.75 -18.26 1.22
CA THR A 189 -36.72 -19.62 0.67
C THR A 189 -35.70 -20.52 1.34
N GLU A 190 -34.70 -19.94 1.99
CA GLU A 190 -33.57 -20.63 2.61
C GLU A 190 -33.35 -20.09 4.02
N ASP A 191 -32.63 -20.84 4.85
CA ASP A 191 -32.25 -20.43 6.20
C ASP A 191 -30.95 -19.59 6.17
N THR A 192 -30.94 -18.58 5.32
CA THR A 192 -29.78 -17.75 4.98
C THR A 192 -30.15 -16.27 4.95
N PHE A 193 -29.15 -15.38 4.93
CA PHE A 193 -29.37 -13.96 4.68
C PHE A 193 -29.50 -13.67 3.17
N GLU A 194 -30.43 -12.80 2.79
CA GLU A 194 -30.59 -12.25 1.44
C GLU A 194 -30.36 -10.73 1.43
N ILE A 195 -29.84 -10.21 0.31
CA ILE A 195 -29.65 -8.77 0.12
C ILE A 195 -31.00 -8.11 -0.18
N THR A 196 -31.35 -7.06 0.56
CA THR A 196 -32.61 -6.33 0.35
C THR A 196 -32.51 -5.35 -0.82
N SER A 197 -33.63 -4.75 -1.24
CA SER A 197 -33.62 -3.64 -2.19
C SER A 197 -32.76 -2.45 -1.74
N LYS A 198 -32.69 -2.18 -0.43
CA LYS A 198 -31.85 -1.11 0.12
C LYS A 198 -30.37 -1.49 0.04
N GLY A 199 -30.03 -2.76 0.32
CA GLY A 199 -28.68 -3.28 0.14
C GLY A 199 -28.23 -3.25 -1.32
N ARG A 200 -29.09 -3.63 -2.27
CA ARG A 200 -28.83 -3.47 -3.71
C ARG A 200 -28.56 -2.00 -4.08
N GLY A 201 -29.32 -1.06 -3.51
CA GLY A 201 -29.07 0.37 -3.68
C GLY A 201 -27.71 0.82 -3.13
N PHE A 202 -27.32 0.32 -1.96
CA PHE A 202 -25.99 0.57 -1.38
C PHE A 202 -24.86 0.07 -2.29
N ILE A 203 -24.97 -1.15 -2.82
CA ILE A 203 -24.02 -1.70 -3.80
C ILE A 203 -23.96 -0.83 -5.06
N GLY A 204 -25.13 -0.46 -5.61
CA GLY A 204 -25.21 0.42 -6.77
C GLY A 204 -24.51 1.77 -6.57
N ASN A 205 -24.61 2.35 -5.37
CA ASN A 205 -23.91 3.59 -5.03
C ASN A 205 -22.39 3.39 -4.98
N MET A 206 -21.90 2.31 -4.37
CA MET A 206 -20.46 1.99 -4.36
C MET A 206 -19.91 1.80 -5.78
N ILE A 207 -20.65 1.09 -6.64
CA ILE A 207 -20.28 0.90 -8.05
C ILE A 207 -20.25 2.25 -8.77
N ALA A 208 -21.29 3.06 -8.66
CA ALA A 208 -21.37 4.36 -9.33
C ALA A 208 -20.25 5.32 -8.89
N GLU A 209 -19.91 5.30 -7.60
CA GLU A 209 -18.78 6.04 -7.03
C GLU A 209 -17.44 5.54 -7.61
N THR A 210 -17.22 4.22 -7.62
CA THR A 210 -15.99 3.64 -8.17
C THR A 210 -15.82 3.95 -9.65
N GLU A 211 -16.88 3.79 -10.44
CA GLU A 211 -16.85 4.14 -11.86
C GLU A 211 -16.62 5.65 -12.08
N SER A 212 -17.07 6.50 -11.16
CA SER A 212 -16.75 7.92 -11.20
C SER A 212 -15.25 8.17 -11.06
N TYR A 213 -14.58 7.44 -10.15
CA TYR A 213 -13.13 7.50 -10.04
C TYR A 213 -12.42 6.99 -11.30
N ILE A 214 -12.84 5.84 -11.83
CA ILE A 214 -12.26 5.29 -13.06
C ILE A 214 -12.41 6.29 -14.21
N ARG A 215 -13.62 6.82 -14.45
CA ARG A 215 -13.85 7.79 -15.55
C ARG A 215 -12.99 9.05 -15.43
N ARG A 216 -12.75 9.53 -14.20
CA ARG A 216 -12.04 10.79 -13.96
C ARG A 216 -10.53 10.61 -13.88
N PHE A 217 -10.05 9.46 -13.40
CA PHE A 217 -8.67 9.31 -12.97
C PHE A 217 -7.92 8.15 -13.60
N ASP A 218 -8.55 7.26 -14.36
CA ASP A 218 -7.86 6.12 -14.97
C ASP A 218 -6.79 6.55 -16.00
N VAL A 219 -6.92 7.76 -16.57
CA VAL A 219 -5.85 8.37 -17.40
C VAL A 219 -4.53 8.52 -16.64
N PHE A 220 -4.59 8.64 -15.31
CA PHE A 220 -3.44 8.86 -14.44
C PHE A 220 -2.86 7.57 -13.87
N SER A 221 -3.34 6.40 -14.31
CA SER A 221 -2.86 5.09 -13.85
C SER A 221 -1.51 4.68 -14.42
N ASP A 222 -1.04 5.38 -15.45
CA ASP A 222 0.16 5.02 -16.22
C ASP A 222 0.71 6.26 -16.94
N ILE A 223 1.54 7.03 -16.22
CA ILE A 223 2.05 8.32 -16.66
C ILE A 223 3.58 8.32 -16.71
N LEU A 224 4.14 8.73 -17.84
CA LEU A 224 5.53 9.20 -17.88
C LEU A 224 5.53 10.72 -17.96
N PRO A 225 5.86 11.43 -16.85
CA PRO A 225 5.96 12.88 -16.84
C PRO A 225 6.96 13.36 -17.90
N GLY A 226 6.53 14.31 -18.72
CA GLY A 226 7.41 14.94 -19.71
C GLY A 226 8.42 15.85 -19.02
N ARG A 227 9.71 15.75 -19.39
CA ARG A 227 10.74 16.70 -18.94
C ARG A 227 11.10 17.68 -20.05
N GLY A 228 11.01 18.98 -19.76
CA GLY A 228 11.40 20.06 -20.68
C GLY A 228 10.52 20.12 -21.94
N LEU A 229 11.08 19.73 -23.09
CA LEU A 229 10.38 19.75 -24.39
C LEU A 229 9.68 18.43 -24.73
N GLN A 230 9.82 17.39 -23.89
CA GLN A 230 9.16 16.11 -24.14
C GLN A 230 7.72 16.13 -23.60
N PRO A 231 6.74 15.63 -24.38
CA PRO A 231 5.36 15.56 -23.92
C PRO A 231 5.19 14.49 -22.85
N THR A 232 4.25 14.71 -21.93
CA THR A 232 3.76 13.67 -21.02
C THR A 232 3.11 12.54 -21.81
N VAL A 233 3.47 11.30 -21.48
CA VAL A 233 2.94 10.10 -22.16
C VAL A 233 2.00 9.37 -21.21
N PHE A 234 0.83 8.97 -21.73
CA PHE A 234 -0.20 8.25 -20.99
C PHE A 234 -0.39 6.84 -21.57
N GLY A 235 -0.55 5.83 -20.70
CA GLY A 235 -1.02 4.50 -21.11
C GLY A 235 -0.04 3.66 -21.93
N ASN A 236 1.27 3.85 -21.75
CA ASN A 236 2.30 3.12 -22.51
C ASN A 236 2.80 1.82 -21.83
N GLY A 237 2.36 1.55 -20.61
CA GLY A 237 2.69 0.38 -19.79
C GLY A 237 4.00 0.49 -19.02
N GLN A 238 4.60 1.68 -18.93
CA GLN A 238 5.88 1.92 -18.27
C GLN A 238 5.86 3.14 -17.33
N GLY A 239 4.71 3.79 -17.20
CA GLY A 239 4.52 4.98 -16.39
C GLY A 239 4.21 4.70 -14.93
N LEU A 240 4.20 5.78 -14.17
CA LEU A 240 3.83 5.88 -12.78
C LEU A 240 2.30 5.89 -12.64
N ASP A 241 1.78 5.18 -11.64
CA ASP A 241 0.40 5.34 -11.19
C ASP A 241 0.33 6.50 -10.20
N LEU A 242 -0.18 7.66 -10.64
CA LEU A 242 -0.28 8.88 -9.83
C LEU A 242 -1.70 9.12 -9.29
N ARG A 243 -2.61 8.15 -9.40
CA ARG A 243 -4.03 8.33 -9.00
C ARG A 243 -4.17 8.70 -7.53
N VAL A 244 -3.40 8.07 -6.66
CA VAL A 244 -3.45 8.34 -5.21
C VAL A 244 -2.99 9.77 -4.90
N GLN A 245 -1.85 10.20 -5.42
CA GLN A 245 -1.37 11.58 -5.24
C GLN A 245 -2.39 12.61 -5.76
N ILE A 246 -3.05 12.30 -6.89
CA ILE A 246 -4.10 13.18 -7.45
C ILE A 246 -5.38 13.16 -6.59
N PHE A 247 -5.75 12.04 -5.97
CA PHE A 247 -6.85 12.03 -5.00
C PHE A 247 -6.56 12.97 -3.83
N GLU A 248 -5.35 12.89 -3.26
CA GLU A 248 -4.90 13.76 -2.17
C GLU A 248 -4.95 15.23 -2.59
N ASN A 249 -4.38 15.58 -3.75
CA ASN A 249 -4.39 16.94 -4.29
C ASN A 249 -5.81 17.49 -4.52
N GLN A 250 -6.75 16.65 -4.97
CA GLN A 250 -8.13 17.06 -5.22
C GLN A 250 -9.05 16.96 -3.98
N GLY A 251 -8.51 16.65 -2.80
CA GLY A 251 -9.29 16.50 -1.57
C GLY A 251 -10.26 15.31 -1.59
N ILE A 252 -9.97 14.28 -2.39
CA ILE A 252 -10.68 13.01 -2.39
C ILE A 252 -10.01 12.10 -1.35
N ASP A 253 -10.81 11.41 -0.53
CA ASP A 253 -10.30 10.42 0.42
C ASP A 253 -9.63 9.24 -0.34
N PRO A 254 -8.29 9.11 -0.30
CA PRO A 254 -7.60 8.07 -1.05
C PRO A 254 -7.85 6.68 -0.46
N PHE A 255 -8.11 6.56 0.84
CA PHE A 255 -8.35 5.28 1.50
C PHE A 255 -9.67 4.67 1.01
N ARG A 256 -10.73 5.48 0.99
CA ARG A 256 -12.01 5.07 0.43
C ARG A 256 -11.91 4.76 -1.05
N ALA A 257 -11.27 5.63 -1.83
CA ALA A 257 -11.14 5.46 -3.27
C ALA A 257 -10.38 4.18 -3.63
N VAL A 258 -9.24 3.92 -2.97
CA VAL A 258 -8.44 2.70 -3.17
C VAL A 258 -9.23 1.46 -2.76
N PHE A 259 -9.88 1.45 -1.59
CA PHE A 259 -10.70 0.31 -1.17
C PHE A 259 -11.80 -0.04 -2.19
N LEU A 260 -12.52 0.97 -2.68
CA LEU A 260 -13.56 0.79 -3.68
C LEU A 260 -13.00 0.26 -5.01
N LEU A 261 -11.86 0.78 -5.47
CA LEU A 261 -11.16 0.28 -6.67
C LEU A 261 -10.73 -1.18 -6.51
N ARG A 262 -10.25 -1.59 -5.32
CA ARG A 262 -9.87 -2.98 -5.01
C ARG A 262 -11.06 -3.94 -4.96
N MET A 263 -12.22 -3.48 -4.50
CA MET A 263 -13.44 -4.27 -4.59
C MET A 263 -13.86 -4.46 -6.06
N TYR A 264 -13.75 -3.40 -6.86
CA TYR A 264 -14.20 -3.38 -8.25
C TYR A 264 -13.29 -4.17 -9.20
N ASP A 265 -11.96 -4.11 -9.03
CA ASP A 265 -10.99 -4.80 -9.88
C ASP A 265 -10.90 -6.32 -9.65
N GLY A 266 -11.64 -6.84 -8.67
CA GLY A 266 -11.64 -8.26 -8.31
C GLY A 266 -10.45 -8.66 -7.43
N THR A 267 -9.72 -7.73 -6.81
CA THR A 267 -8.63 -8.06 -5.88
C THR A 267 -9.10 -8.98 -4.78
N LEU A 268 -10.31 -8.79 -4.26
CA LEU A 268 -10.93 -9.66 -3.26
C LEU A 268 -11.19 -11.09 -3.74
N ASP A 269 -11.28 -11.34 -5.05
CA ASP A 269 -11.52 -12.69 -5.59
C ASP A 269 -10.34 -13.63 -5.32
N ARG A 270 -9.14 -13.08 -5.09
CA ARG A 270 -7.94 -13.83 -4.70
C ARG A 270 -7.99 -14.35 -3.27
N CYS A 271 -8.92 -13.85 -2.45
CA CYS A 271 -9.08 -14.22 -1.04
C CYS A 271 -10.29 -15.13 -0.80
N THR A 272 -10.88 -15.70 -1.85
CA THR A 272 -12.11 -16.52 -1.79
C THR A 272 -12.06 -17.66 -0.76
N ASP A 273 -10.88 -18.22 -0.50
CA ASP A 273 -10.71 -19.32 0.45
C ASP A 273 -10.57 -18.88 1.92
N SER A 274 -10.08 -17.65 2.18
CA SER A 274 -9.69 -17.19 3.53
C SER A 274 -10.47 -15.97 4.04
N TRP A 275 -11.23 -15.28 3.18
CA TRP A 275 -11.85 -13.98 3.52
C TRP A 275 -12.72 -14.02 4.78
N ARG A 276 -13.42 -15.14 5.05
CA ARG A 276 -14.29 -15.30 6.23
C ARG A 276 -13.53 -15.22 7.56
N VAL A 277 -12.23 -15.53 7.52
CA VAL A 277 -11.34 -15.37 8.67
C VAL A 277 -10.67 -13.99 8.59
N ASP A 278 -10.14 -13.64 7.42
CA ASP A 278 -9.32 -12.44 7.24
C ASP A 278 -10.09 -11.13 7.45
N ILE A 279 -11.40 -11.09 7.18
CA ILE A 279 -12.26 -9.90 7.34
C ILE A 279 -12.27 -9.35 8.78
N HIS A 280 -11.89 -10.16 9.77
CA HIS A 280 -11.80 -9.75 11.17
C HIS A 280 -10.44 -9.16 11.55
N GLU A 281 -9.43 -9.29 10.69
CA GLU A 281 -8.06 -8.89 10.97
C GLU A 281 -7.78 -7.50 10.38
N PRO A 282 -7.37 -6.49 11.17
CA PRO A 282 -6.98 -5.18 10.65
C PRO A 282 -5.90 -5.27 9.56
N GLN A 283 -5.01 -6.26 9.66
CA GLN A 283 -3.95 -6.50 8.68
C GLN A 283 -4.48 -6.85 7.29
N PHE A 284 -5.67 -7.45 7.19
CA PHE A 284 -6.32 -7.69 5.90
C PHE A 284 -6.63 -6.37 5.19
N PHE A 285 -7.16 -5.38 5.91
CA PHE A 285 -7.46 -4.06 5.36
C PHE A 285 -6.21 -3.22 5.10
N ASN A 286 -5.19 -3.31 5.97
CA ASN A 286 -3.90 -2.65 5.73
C ASN A 286 -3.29 -3.09 4.38
N ARG A 287 -3.32 -4.39 4.06
CA ARG A 287 -2.87 -4.89 2.75
C ARG A 287 -3.71 -4.41 1.57
N LEU A 288 -5.04 -4.27 1.74
CA LEU A 288 -5.90 -3.73 0.68
C LEU A 288 -5.62 -2.26 0.41
N LEU A 289 -5.31 -1.51 1.47
CA LEU A 289 -5.06 -0.07 1.47
C LEU A 289 -3.59 0.30 1.29
N GLU A 290 -2.69 -0.67 1.19
CA GLU A 290 -1.26 -0.50 0.98
C GLU A 290 -0.92 0.55 -0.09
N PRO A 291 -1.60 0.60 -1.26
CA PRO A 291 -1.32 1.60 -2.28
C PRO A 291 -1.52 3.05 -1.84
N VAL A 292 -2.24 3.30 -0.75
CA VAL A 292 -2.38 4.67 -0.23
C VAL A 292 -1.04 5.17 0.32
N LEU A 293 -0.24 4.28 0.89
CA LEU A 293 1.05 4.60 1.50
C LEU A 293 2.23 4.30 0.55
N ASP A 294 2.09 3.26 -0.27
CA ASP A 294 3.05 2.87 -1.30
C ASP A 294 2.51 3.22 -2.70
N HIS A 295 2.65 4.49 -3.07
CA HIS A 295 2.33 4.97 -4.41
C HIS A 295 3.43 5.85 -4.98
N ASN A 296 3.51 5.88 -6.31
CA ASN A 296 4.41 6.77 -7.02
C ASN A 296 4.01 8.23 -6.79
N ARG A 297 5.02 9.09 -6.67
CA ARG A 297 4.84 10.53 -6.51
C ARG A 297 5.75 11.31 -7.43
N VAL A 298 5.30 12.49 -7.84
CA VAL A 298 6.11 13.55 -8.44
C VAL A 298 6.11 14.78 -7.54
N ASP A 299 6.98 15.76 -7.78
CA ASP A 299 6.93 17.01 -7.04
C ASP A 299 5.67 17.84 -7.40
N ASP A 300 5.37 18.86 -6.59
CA ASP A 300 4.13 19.65 -6.74
C ASP A 300 4.08 20.40 -8.09
N ASP A 301 5.23 20.86 -8.60
CA ASP A 301 5.32 21.58 -9.87
C ASP A 301 5.03 20.65 -11.06
N ASP A 302 5.57 19.42 -11.04
CA ASP A 302 5.30 18.38 -12.03
C ASP A 302 3.86 17.86 -11.91
N LEU A 303 3.30 17.81 -10.70
CA LEU A 303 1.94 17.31 -10.45
C LEU A 303 0.88 18.18 -11.14
N ASP A 304 0.94 19.50 -10.94
CA ASP A 304 0.00 20.44 -11.57
C ASP A 304 0.07 20.34 -13.09
N TRP A 305 1.29 20.25 -13.64
CA TRP A 305 1.52 20.05 -15.07
C TRP A 305 0.91 18.73 -15.59
N VAL A 306 1.12 17.63 -14.88
CA VAL A 306 0.56 16.32 -15.25
C VAL A 306 -0.96 16.34 -15.23
N ILE A 307 -1.57 16.99 -14.24
CA ILE A 307 -3.03 17.13 -14.15
C ILE A 307 -3.57 17.88 -15.37
N ASP A 308 -2.98 19.02 -15.72
CA ASP A 308 -3.38 19.82 -16.89
C ASP A 308 -3.27 19.01 -18.19
N GLN A 309 -2.14 18.31 -18.40
CA GLN A 309 -1.95 17.47 -19.58
C GLN A 309 -2.94 16.30 -19.62
N GLY A 310 -3.30 15.71 -18.47
CA GLY A 310 -4.29 14.64 -18.39
C GLY A 310 -5.70 15.10 -18.76
N LEU A 311 -6.10 16.29 -18.29
CA LEU A 311 -7.40 16.89 -18.64
C LEU A 311 -7.48 17.18 -20.15
N GLU A 312 -6.42 17.73 -20.74
CA GLU A 312 -6.34 17.90 -22.19
C GLU A 312 -6.42 16.55 -22.94
N HIS A 313 -5.76 15.51 -22.44
CA HIS A 313 -5.78 14.18 -23.04
C HIS A 313 -7.18 13.57 -23.03
N ILE A 314 -7.91 13.70 -21.93
CA ILE A 314 -9.31 13.28 -21.81
C ILE A 314 -10.18 14.00 -22.85
N GLN A 315 -10.05 15.33 -22.96
CA GLN A 315 -10.83 16.13 -23.91
C GLN A 315 -10.54 15.73 -25.38
N LYS A 316 -9.25 15.60 -25.74
CA LYS A 316 -8.83 15.18 -27.10
C LYS A 316 -9.35 13.78 -27.46
N THR A 317 -9.39 12.87 -26.48
CA THR A 317 -9.88 11.49 -26.70
C THR A 317 -11.41 11.45 -26.81
N ALA A 318 -12.12 12.29 -26.05
CA ALA A 318 -13.57 12.44 -26.17
C ALA A 318 -14.00 13.02 -27.53
N ASP A 319 -13.23 13.97 -28.07
CA ASP A 319 -13.50 14.62 -29.35
C ASP A 319 -13.11 13.76 -30.57
N ASN A 320 -12.33 12.69 -30.37
CA ASN A 320 -11.87 11.81 -31.45
C ASN A 320 -11.97 10.31 -31.10
N PRO A 321 -13.18 9.72 -31.14
CA PRO A 321 -13.45 8.35 -30.68
C PRO A 321 -12.84 7.23 -31.55
N ARG A 322 -11.98 7.56 -32.53
CA ARG A 322 -11.31 6.59 -33.42
C ARG A 322 -9.94 6.12 -32.93
N SER A 323 -9.43 6.67 -31.83
CA SER A 323 -8.25 6.13 -31.15
C SER A 323 -8.65 4.87 -30.38
N PRO A 324 -7.90 3.75 -30.46
CA PRO A 324 -8.21 2.58 -29.67
C PRO A 324 -7.91 2.93 -28.21
N THR A 325 -8.92 3.38 -27.47
CA THR A 325 -8.90 3.26 -26.02
C THR A 325 -8.70 1.77 -25.77
N ARG A 326 -7.50 1.36 -25.36
CA ARG A 326 -7.34 0.11 -24.63
C ARG A 326 -7.97 0.34 -23.27
N SER A 327 -9.29 0.52 -23.25
CA SER A 327 -10.08 0.04 -22.14
C SER A 327 -9.74 -1.43 -22.09
N ARG A 328 -8.85 -1.81 -21.17
CA ARG A 328 -8.65 -3.20 -20.82
C ARG A 328 -10.07 -3.73 -20.62
N PRO A 329 -10.51 -4.80 -21.30
CA PRO A 329 -11.82 -5.35 -21.03
C PRO A 329 -11.71 -5.93 -19.62
N LEU A 330 -12.01 -5.10 -18.62
CA LEU A 330 -12.38 -5.57 -17.30
C LEU A 330 -13.61 -6.42 -17.57
N ARG A 331 -13.43 -7.74 -17.47
CA ARG A 331 -14.51 -8.72 -17.62
C ARG A 331 -15.63 -8.29 -16.67
N SER A 332 -16.61 -7.55 -17.20
CA SER A 332 -17.93 -7.51 -16.61
C SER A 332 -18.52 -8.91 -16.83
N GLN A 333 -18.28 -9.79 -15.87
CA GLN A 333 -19.32 -10.77 -15.62
C GLN A 333 -20.48 -9.97 -15.06
N ARG A 334 -21.56 -9.96 -15.84
CA ARG A 334 -22.75 -9.15 -15.68
C ARG A 334 -23.27 -9.26 -14.24
N LEU A 335 -23.42 -8.11 -13.59
CA LEU A 335 -24.47 -7.89 -12.60
C LEU A 335 -25.77 -7.71 -13.36
N THR A 336 -26.38 -8.81 -13.78
CA THR A 336 -27.77 -8.94 -14.27
C THR A 336 -27.97 -10.41 -14.65
N ASP A 337 -28.54 -11.19 -13.74
CA ASP A 337 -29.93 -11.66 -13.82
C ASP A 337 -30.46 -11.98 -12.42
#